data_AF-A0A7S6CBH0-F1
#
_entry.id   AF-A0A7S6CBH0-F1
#
_cell.length_a   1.000
_cell.length_b   1.000
_cell.length_c   1.000
_cell.angle_alpha   90.00
_cell.angle_beta   90.00
_cell.angle_gamma   90.00
#
_symmetry.space_group_name_H-M   'P 1'
#
loop_
_entity.id
_entity.type
_entity.pdbx_description
1 polymer ?
#
loop_
_entity_poly.entity_id
_entity_poly.type
_entity_poly.pdbx_seq_one_letter_code
_entity_poly.pdbx_strand_id
1 'polypeptide(L)'
;MNKFSFFSWLFTLDHKRVGMIYTLIGIWSGFVGLSFSVMIRVNFVEPYFNVVSSDCYNFLITNHGIIMIFFFLMPVLIGGFGNYLIPLLSGLPDLNLPR
;
A
#
# COMPACT_ATOMS: atom_id res chain seq x y z
N MET A 1 -9.77 -19.49 23.48
CA MET A 1 -8.78 -19.97 22.49
C MET A 1 -7.98 -18.76 22.00
N ASN A 2 -6.65 -18.78 22.06
CA ASN A 2 -5.78 -17.60 21.97
C ASN A 2 -6.20 -16.63 20.87
N LYS A 3 -6.74 -15.46 21.25
CA LYS A 3 -7.17 -14.37 20.36
C LYS A 3 -6.02 -13.80 19.49
N PHE A 4 -4.79 -14.23 19.74
CA PHE A 4 -3.53 -13.81 19.13
C PHE A 4 -2.84 -14.90 18.30
N SER A 5 -3.56 -15.91 17.82
CA SER A 5 -2.97 -16.87 16.87
C SER A 5 -2.70 -16.20 15.52
N PHE A 6 -1.54 -16.42 14.90
CA PHE A 6 -1.25 -15.98 13.53
C PHE A 6 -2.34 -16.44 12.55
N PHE A 7 -2.82 -17.67 12.70
CA PHE A 7 -3.91 -18.22 11.90
C PHE A 7 -5.22 -17.42 12.04
N SER A 8 -5.46 -16.79 13.19
CA SER A 8 -6.65 -15.95 13.39
C SER A 8 -6.60 -14.62 12.63
N TRP A 9 -5.40 -14.13 12.31
CA TRP A 9 -5.21 -12.93 11.49
C TRP A 9 -5.21 -13.28 10.00
N LEU A 10 -4.68 -14.44 9.63
CA LEU A 10 -4.68 -14.89 8.23
C LEU A 10 -6.08 -15.22 7.72
N PHE A 11 -6.91 -15.85 8.56
CA PHE A 11 -8.28 -16.26 8.22
C PHE A 11 -9.33 -15.37 8.90
N THR A 12 -9.05 -14.08 9.06
CA THR A 12 -10.00 -13.14 9.63
C THR A 12 -11.10 -12.77 8.64
N LEU A 13 -12.34 -12.66 9.12
CA LEU A 13 -13.47 -12.12 8.37
C LEU A 13 -13.86 -10.70 8.84
N ASP A 14 -13.34 -10.25 10.00
CA ASP A 14 -13.64 -8.93 10.55
C ASP A 14 -13.14 -7.78 9.63
N HIS A 15 -14.04 -6.93 9.13
CA HIS A 15 -13.68 -5.78 8.26
C HIS A 15 -12.60 -4.86 8.87
N LYS A 16 -12.59 -4.69 10.19
CA LYS A 16 -11.58 -3.89 10.90
C LYS A 16 -10.18 -4.49 10.78
N ARG A 17 -10.05 -5.81 10.99
CA ARG A 17 -8.74 -6.49 10.90
C ARG A 17 -8.25 -6.49 9.47
N VAL A 18 -9.15 -6.73 8.51
CA VAL A 18 -8.86 -6.65 7.07
C VAL A 18 -8.38 -5.25 6.70
N GLY A 19 -9.09 -4.19 7.08
CA GLY A 19 -8.68 -2.81 6.83
C GLY A 19 -7.31 -2.47 7.45
N MET A 20 -7.02 -2.96 8.66
CA MET A 20 -5.70 -2.79 9.28
C MET A 20 -4.59 -3.51 8.48
N ILE A 21 -4.84 -4.69 7.92
CA ILE A 21 -3.87 -5.39 7.08
C ILE A 21 -3.59 -4.59 5.79
N TYR A 22 -4.64 -4.10 5.11
CA TYR A 22 -4.49 -3.30 3.90
C TYR A 22 -3.72 -2.00 4.13
N THR A 23 -3.98 -1.30 5.24
CA THR A 23 -3.23 -0.09 5.59
C THR A 23 -1.76 -0.38 5.88
N LEU A 24 -1.44 -1.47 6.59
CA LEU A 24 -0.05 -1.87 6.87
C LEU A 24 0.72 -2.21 5.59
N ILE A 25 0.13 -3.03 4.71
CA ILE A 25 0.75 -3.39 3.43
C ILE A 25 0.90 -2.15 2.54
N GLY A 26 -0.11 -1.27 2.55
CA GLY A 26 -0.08 0.00 1.84
C GLY A 26 1.07 0.90 2.32
N ILE A 27 1.19 1.14 3.62
CA ILE A 27 2.27 1.97 4.17
C ILE A 27 3.65 1.39 3.82
N TRP A 28 3.82 0.07 3.92
CA TRP A 28 5.08 -0.58 3.56
C TRP A 28 5.43 -0.39 2.09
N SER A 29 4.48 -0.61 1.17
CA SER A 29 4.68 -0.38 -0.26
C SER A 29 4.93 1.10 -0.57
N GLY A 30 4.34 2.01 0.21
CA GLY A 30 4.59 3.45 0.14
C GLY A 30 6.04 3.81 0.41
N PHE A 31 6.71 3.16 1.37
CA PHE A 31 8.16 3.35 1.60
C PHE A 31 9.01 2.86 0.42
N VAL A 32 8.60 1.76 -0.23
CA VAL A 32 9.26 1.28 -1.45
C VAL A 32 9.07 2.30 -2.58
N GLY A 33 7.85 2.79 -2.77
CA GLY A 33 7.53 3.82 -3.77
C GLY A 33 8.29 5.13 -3.52
N LEU A 34 8.41 5.57 -2.27
CA LEU A 34 9.19 6.73 -1.87
C LEU A 34 10.67 6.56 -2.24
N SER A 35 11.24 5.38 -2.00
CA SER A 35 12.64 5.09 -2.31
C SER A 35 12.92 5.25 -3.81
N PHE A 36 12.01 4.78 -4.68
CA PHE A 36 12.13 4.99 -6.12
C PHE A 36 11.95 6.46 -6.52
N SER A 37 11.03 7.20 -5.88
CA SER A 37 10.87 8.63 -6.11
C SER A 37 12.15 9.42 -5.79
N VAL A 38 12.82 9.08 -4.68
CA VAL A 38 14.09 9.69 -4.29
C VAL A 38 15.16 9.39 -5.34
N MET A 39 15.28 8.15 -5.79
CA MET A 39 16.27 7.79 -6.82
C MET A 39 16.05 8.56 -8.14
N ILE A 40 14.80 8.69 -8.57
CA ILE A 40 14.44 9.48 -9.76
C ILE A 40 14.87 10.94 -9.58
N ARG A 41 14.60 11.55 -8.41
CA ARG A 41 14.97 12.94 -8.14
C ARG A 41 16.48 13.14 -8.03
N VAL A 42 17.19 12.21 -7.40
CA VAL A 42 18.65 12.23 -7.30
C VAL A 42 19.30 12.24 -8.68
N ASN A 43 18.73 11.50 -9.64
CA ASN A 43 19.21 11.51 -11.03
C ASN A 43 19.09 12.88 -11.73
N PHE A 44 18.28 13.81 -11.19
CA PHE A 44 18.12 15.17 -11.73
C PHE A 44 18.82 16.27 -10.92
N VAL A 45 19.64 15.91 -9.92
CA VAL A 45 20.35 16.92 -9.10
C VAL A 45 21.43 17.63 -9.91
N GLU A 46 22.14 16.93 -10.78
CA GLU A 46 23.15 17.49 -11.67
C GLU A 46 22.84 17.13 -13.14
N PRO A 47 22.84 18.09 -14.07
CA PRO A 47 22.46 17.84 -15.47
C PRO A 47 23.52 17.08 -16.27
N TYR A 48 24.77 17.04 -15.79
CA TYR A 48 25.90 16.44 -16.51
C TYR A 48 26.30 15.06 -15.98
N PHE A 49 25.82 14.69 -14.79
CA PHE A 49 26.18 13.43 -14.15
C PHE A 49 24.92 12.62 -13.86
N ASN A 50 24.72 11.56 -14.65
CA ASN A 50 23.62 10.63 -14.42
C ASN A 50 24.06 9.60 -13.37
N VAL A 51 23.36 9.57 -12.24
CA VAL A 51 23.55 8.56 -11.18
C VAL A 51 23.09 7.18 -11.65
N VAL A 52 22.12 7.14 -12.57
CA VAL A 52 21.49 5.92 -13.07
C VAL A 52 21.48 5.93 -14.60
N SER A 53 21.70 4.76 -15.22
CA SER A 53 21.60 4.61 -16.68
C SER A 53 20.17 4.86 -17.19
N SER A 54 20.01 5.20 -18.47
CA SER A 54 18.71 5.48 -19.10
C SER A 54 17.71 4.33 -18.97
N ASP A 55 18.18 3.08 -19.11
CA ASP A 55 17.32 1.90 -19.04
C ASP A 55 16.81 1.66 -17.62
N CYS A 56 17.71 1.80 -16.63
CA CYS A 56 17.34 1.67 -15.23
C CYS A 56 16.42 2.82 -14.78
N TYR A 57 16.61 4.04 -15.30
CA TYR A 57 15.71 5.16 -15.05
C TYR A 57 14.27 4.88 -15.54
N ASN A 58 14.13 4.35 -16.76
CA ASN A 58 12.81 3.97 -17.30
C ASN A 58 12.16 2.84 -16.49
N PHE A 59 12.95 1.88 -16.01
CA PHE A 59 12.48 0.82 -15.10
C PHE A 59 12.04 1.39 -13.74
N LEU A 60 12.76 2.37 -13.19
CA LEU A 60 12.41 3.00 -11.92
C LEU A 60 11.10 3.79 -12.00
N ILE A 61 10.88 4.57 -13.07
CA ILE A 61 9.63 5.34 -13.22
C ILE A 61 8.42 4.42 -13.34
N THR A 62 8.52 3.39 -14.18
CA THR A 62 7.41 2.46 -14.41
C THR A 62 7.04 1.74 -13.12
N ASN A 63 8.03 1.21 -12.39
CA ASN A 63 7.77 0.57 -11.09
C ASN A 63 7.32 1.54 -10.01
N HIS A 64 7.85 2.77 -9.97
CA HIS A 64 7.36 3.80 -9.05
C HIS A 64 5.86 4.05 -9.25
N GLY A 65 5.42 4.23 -10.50
CA GLY A 65 4.00 4.42 -10.81
C GLY A 65 3.13 3.22 -10.42
N ILE A 66 3.57 2.00 -10.77
CA ILE A 66 2.84 0.76 -10.45
C ILE A 66 2.67 0.60 -8.93
N ILE A 67 3.76 0.78 -8.17
CA ILE A 67 3.73 0.65 -6.70
C ILE A 67 2.84 1.73 -6.09
N MET A 68 2.99 2.98 -6.50
CA MET A 68 2.23 4.08 -5.90
C MET A 68 0.73 3.97 -6.15
N ILE A 69 0.29 3.52 -7.33
CA ILE A 69 -1.14 3.40 -7.65
C ILE A 69 -1.72 2.10 -7.10
N PHE A 70 -1.17 0.95 -7.50
CA PHE A 70 -1.78 -0.35 -7.22
C PHE A 70 -1.46 -0.89 -5.83
N PHE A 71 -0.31 -0.53 -5.27
CA PHE A 71 0.13 -1.08 -3.98
C PHE A 71 0.04 -0.08 -2.82
N PHE A 72 0.07 1.23 -3.08
CA PHE A 72 -0.11 2.26 -2.05
C PHE A 72 -1.50 2.88 -2.07
N LEU A 73 -1.87 3.59 -3.14
CA LEU A 73 -3.12 4.37 -3.19
C LEU A 73 -4.36 3.47 -3.07
N MET A 74 -4.48 2.45 -3.93
CA MET A 74 -5.64 1.55 -3.89
C MET A 74 -5.74 0.78 -2.56
N PRO A 75 -4.66 0.17 -2.03
CA PRO A 75 -4.74 -0.56 -0.77
C PRO A 75 -5.00 0.34 0.44
N VAL A 76 -4.44 1.54 0.51
CA VAL A 76 -4.68 2.44 1.66
C VAL A 76 -6.09 3.03 1.61
N LEU A 77 -6.50 3.59 0.47
CA LEU A 77 -7.79 4.27 0.36
C LEU A 77 -8.97 3.30 0.28
N ILE A 78 -8.93 2.36 -0.65
CA ILE A 78 -10.05 1.44 -0.92
C ILE A 78 -9.99 0.28 0.06
N GLY A 79 -8.84 -0.37 0.19
CA GLY A 79 -8.68 -1.53 1.08
C GLY A 79 -8.65 -1.18 2.57
N GLY A 80 -7.94 -0.11 2.93
CA GLY A 80 -7.70 0.27 4.30
C GLY A 80 -8.85 1.07 4.88
N PHE A 81 -8.96 2.33 4.44
CA PHE A 81 -10.02 3.22 4.88
C PHE A 81 -11.41 2.73 4.48
N GLY A 82 -11.58 2.19 3.27
CA GLY A 82 -12.87 1.63 2.83
C GLY A 82 -13.37 0.53 3.77
N ASN A 83 -12.60 -0.54 4.00
CA ASN A 83 -13.03 -1.62 4.89
C ASN A 83 -13.17 -1.20 6.35
N TYR A 84 -12.30 -0.29 6.83
CA TYR A 84 -12.34 0.11 8.24
C TYR A 84 -13.46 1.13 8.54
N LEU A 85 -13.54 2.20 7.76
CA LEU A 85 -14.40 3.36 8.05
C LEU A 85 -15.81 3.22 7.48
N ILE A 86 -16.03 2.58 6.33
CA ILE A 86 -17.37 2.56 5.71
C ILE A 86 -18.42 1.92 6.66
N PRO A 87 -18.22 0.70 7.20
CA PRO A 87 -19.20 0.12 8.11
C PRO A 87 -19.34 0.92 9.41
N LEU A 88 -18.24 1.48 9.91
CA LEU A 88 -18.22 2.28 11.13
C LEU A 88 -19.04 3.57 10.99
N LEU A 89 -18.86 4.29 9.89
CA LEU A 89 -19.58 5.54 9.60
C LEU A 89 -21.05 5.29 9.25
N SER A 90 -21.36 4.14 8.64
CA SER A 90 -22.74 3.72 8.36
C SER A 90 -23.46 3.08 9.56
N GLY A 91 -22.77 2.86 10.68
CA GLY A 91 -23.33 2.18 11.86
C GLY A 91 -23.68 0.71 11.62
N LEU A 92 -23.07 0.09 10.61
CA LEU A 92 -23.28 -1.31 10.25
C LEU A 92 -22.31 -2.22 11.03
N PRO A 93 -22.74 -3.45 11.39
CA PRO A 93 -21.87 -4.38 12.11
C PRO A 93 -20.71 -4.91 11.23
N ASP A 94 -20.93 -5.06 9.93
CA ASP A 94 -19.93 -5.55 8.96
C ASP A 94 -20.32 -5.20 7.51
N LEU A 95 -19.47 -5.56 6.54
CA LEU A 95 -19.74 -5.50 5.10
C LEU A 95 -20.70 -6.61 4.63
N ASN A 96 -21.35 -6.42 3.48
CA ASN A 96 -22.34 -7.37 2.94
C ASN A 96 -21.73 -8.74 2.55
N LEU A 97 -20.43 -8.79 2.25
CA LEU A 97 -19.72 -9.99 1.80
C LEU A 97 -18.38 -10.14 2.53
N PRO A 98 -18.36 -10.68 3.75
CA PRO A 98 -17.15 -10.85 4.57
C PRO A 98 -16.34 -12.13 4.26
N ARG A 99 -16.75 -12.91 3.24
CA ARG A 99 -16.25 -14.25 2.90
C ARG A 99 -15.09 -14.24 1.91
#